data_AF-A0A2N0QJ00-F1
#
_entry.id   AF-A0A2N0QJ00-F1
#
_cell.length_a   1.000
_cell.length_b   1.000
_cell.length_c   1.000
_cell.angle_alpha   90.00
_cell.angle_beta   90.00
_cell.angle_gamma   90.00
#
_symmetry.space_group_name_H-M   'P 1'
#
loop_
_entity.id
_entity.type
_entity.pdbx_description
1 polymer ?
#
loop_
_entity_poly.entity_id
_entity_poly.type
_entity_poly.pdbx_seq_one_letter_code
_entity_poly.pdbx_strand_id
1 'polypeptide(L)'
;MQLTEYIETLASLLTRDEDILLEEVEIALSRFQSDEVVRAVAPYAKKFESYHFALGILKHTKTELAEQVLVECYDVLEDDGKEMVLDGLTSHFSEHAFPLIEDFIANKYRGNVLDMEEMFYGFYRVMNRQHPQMEKWRLHVIEQNRRFAQLDDQSFLNLLPKTTPVASVKIGRNDPCHCGSGKKYKKCCGK
;
A
#
# COMPACT_ATOMS: atom_id res chain seq x y z
N MET A 1 12.60 14.61 -24.35
CA MET A 1 12.96 14.93 -22.96
C MET A 1 13.33 13.64 -22.28
N GLN A 2 14.54 13.51 -21.73
CA GLN A 2 14.91 12.30 -21.01
C GLN A 2 14.46 12.47 -19.57
N LEU A 3 13.36 11.80 -19.19
CA LEU A 3 12.77 11.92 -17.85
C LEU A 3 13.75 11.57 -16.71
N THR A 4 14.79 10.80 -17.01
CA THR A 4 15.86 10.41 -16.09
C THR A 4 16.67 11.60 -15.56
N GLU A 5 16.70 12.74 -16.26
CA GLU A 5 17.41 13.95 -15.80
C GLU A 5 16.80 14.54 -14.51
N TYR A 6 15.55 14.20 -14.19
CA TYR A 6 14.84 14.70 -13.01
C TYR A 6 15.00 13.83 -11.77
N ILE A 7 15.63 12.64 -11.87
CA ILE A 7 15.72 11.69 -10.75
C ILE A 7 16.37 12.33 -9.52
N GLU A 8 17.54 12.96 -9.69
CA GLU A 8 18.26 13.64 -8.59
C GLU A 8 17.44 14.80 -8.01
N THR A 9 16.78 15.57 -8.87
CA THR A 9 15.93 16.68 -8.43
C THR A 9 14.77 16.17 -7.59
N LEU A 10 14.10 15.10 -8.01
CA LEU A 10 12.99 14.49 -7.28
C LEU A 10 13.46 13.85 -5.97
N ALA A 11 14.57 13.12 -5.98
CA ALA A 11 15.13 12.51 -4.77
C ALA A 11 15.51 13.56 -3.71
N SER A 12 16.00 14.73 -4.13
CA SER A 12 16.31 15.83 -3.21
C SER A 12 15.10 16.39 -2.46
N LEU A 13 13.87 16.13 -2.93
CA LEU A 13 12.65 16.57 -2.26
C LEU A 13 12.29 15.72 -1.04
N LEU A 14 12.92 14.56 -0.84
CA LEU A 14 12.62 13.63 0.25
C LEU A 14 12.89 14.19 1.66
N THR A 15 13.53 15.35 1.78
CA THR A 15 13.78 16.04 3.06
C THR A 15 12.80 17.18 3.34
N ARG A 16 11.70 17.29 2.57
CA ARG A 16 10.69 18.34 2.77
C ARG A 16 9.59 17.86 3.70
N ASP A 17 8.99 18.76 4.47
CA ASP A 17 7.91 18.42 5.42
C ASP A 17 6.49 18.45 4.79
N GLU A 18 6.37 18.12 3.49
CA GLU A 18 5.11 18.21 2.74
C GLU A 18 4.64 16.81 2.27
N ASP A 19 3.92 16.07 3.11
CA ASP A 19 3.56 14.65 2.87
C ASP A 19 2.92 14.39 1.49
N ILE A 20 1.97 15.25 1.06
CA ILE A 20 1.31 15.11 -0.26
C ILE A 20 2.32 15.21 -1.40
N LEU A 21 3.33 16.08 -1.28
CA LEU A 21 4.39 16.19 -2.27
C LEU A 21 5.27 14.93 -2.25
N LEU A 22 5.58 14.42 -1.07
CA LEU A 22 6.43 13.24 -0.91
C LEU A 22 5.79 11.96 -1.45
N GLU A 23 4.48 11.78 -1.28
CA GLU A 23 3.74 10.66 -1.87
C GLU A 23 3.82 10.67 -3.41
N GLU A 24 3.65 11.84 -4.03
CA GLU A 24 3.77 11.98 -5.49
C GLU A 24 5.21 11.76 -5.97
N VAL A 25 6.20 12.20 -5.19
CA VAL A 25 7.63 11.95 -5.46
C VAL A 25 7.93 10.46 -5.38
N GLU A 26 7.41 9.76 -4.36
CA GLU A 26 7.58 8.32 -4.22
C GLU A 26 6.99 7.57 -5.43
N ILE A 27 5.76 7.90 -5.82
CA ILE A 27 5.09 7.29 -6.98
C ILE A 27 5.89 7.56 -8.26
N ALA A 28 6.35 8.81 -8.46
CA ALA A 28 7.09 9.21 -9.65
C ALA A 28 8.43 8.47 -9.75
N LEU A 29 9.23 8.48 -8.68
CA LEU A 29 10.53 7.81 -8.65
C LEU A 29 10.41 6.30 -8.81
N SER A 30 9.43 5.69 -8.14
CA SER A 30 9.19 4.24 -8.24
C SER A 30 8.87 3.80 -9.66
N ARG A 31 8.24 4.63 -10.50
CA ARG A 31 7.89 4.27 -11.88
C ARG A 31 9.07 4.12 -12.83
N PHE A 32 10.24 4.66 -12.49
CA PHE A 32 11.43 4.49 -13.34
C PHE A 32 11.96 3.05 -13.32
N GLN A 33 11.76 2.31 -12.22
CA GLN A 33 12.19 0.91 -12.09
C GLN A 33 13.68 0.71 -12.47
N SER A 34 14.57 1.54 -11.92
CA SER A 34 15.98 1.56 -12.33
C SER A 34 16.94 1.79 -11.17
N ASP A 35 18.18 1.32 -11.35
CA ASP A 35 19.25 1.47 -10.37
C ASP A 35 19.66 2.93 -10.17
N GLU A 36 19.45 3.81 -11.16
CA GLU A 36 19.69 5.25 -11.01
C GLU A 36 18.80 5.85 -9.92
N VAL A 37 17.52 5.45 -9.84
CA VAL A 37 16.64 5.86 -8.75
C VAL A 37 17.14 5.32 -7.42
N VAL A 38 17.52 4.05 -7.37
CA VAL A 38 18.04 3.43 -6.15
C VAL A 38 19.26 4.19 -5.63
N ARG A 39 20.21 4.54 -6.51
CA ARG A 39 21.40 5.32 -6.13
C ARG A 39 21.06 6.72 -5.64
N ALA A 40 20.11 7.39 -6.28
CA ALA A 40 19.69 8.73 -5.88
C ALA A 40 18.97 8.74 -4.52
N VAL A 41 18.21 7.68 -4.21
CA VAL A 41 17.39 7.58 -3.00
C VAL A 41 18.14 6.98 -1.80
N ALA A 42 19.15 6.13 -2.03
CA ALA A 42 19.91 5.46 -0.97
C ALA A 42 20.44 6.39 0.15
N PRO A 43 20.93 7.62 -0.12
CA PRO A 43 21.37 8.55 0.93
C PRO A 43 20.27 8.99 1.91
N TYR A 44 19.00 8.86 1.53
CA TYR A 44 17.83 9.26 2.33
C TYR A 44 17.24 8.09 3.13
N ALA A 45 17.51 6.84 2.71
CA ALA A 45 16.97 5.64 3.32
C ALA A 45 17.51 5.34 4.74
N LYS A 46 18.65 5.94 5.10
CA LYS A 46 19.32 5.74 6.41
C LYS A 46 19.11 6.91 7.38
N LYS A 47 18.25 7.87 7.05
CA LYS A 47 18.04 9.11 7.81
C LYS A 47 16.66 9.14 8.43
N PHE A 48 16.57 9.48 9.72
CA PHE A 48 15.31 9.48 10.48
C PHE A 48 14.22 10.36 9.84
N GLU A 49 14.60 11.51 9.28
CA GLU A 49 13.67 12.47 8.67
C GLU A 49 13.12 12.05 7.30
N SER A 50 13.74 11.09 6.61
CA SER A 50 13.41 10.79 5.20
C SER A 50 13.28 9.30 4.88
N TYR A 51 13.58 8.40 5.83
CA TYR A 51 13.63 6.97 5.55
C TYR A 51 12.27 6.43 5.10
N HIS A 52 11.15 6.97 5.59
CA HIS A 52 9.81 6.43 5.28
C HIS A 52 9.57 6.36 3.76
N PHE A 53 9.64 7.49 3.07
CA PHE A 53 9.46 7.57 1.63
C PHE A 53 10.61 6.96 0.84
N ALA A 54 11.85 7.09 1.34
CA ALA A 54 13.00 6.48 0.69
C ALA A 54 12.89 4.94 0.66
N LEU A 55 12.52 4.31 1.78
CA LEU A 55 12.26 2.88 1.85
C LEU A 55 11.03 2.48 1.03
N GLY A 56 9.98 3.31 0.99
CA GLY A 56 8.83 3.12 0.10
C GLY A 56 9.23 3.04 -1.38
N ILE A 57 10.07 3.97 -1.84
CA ILE A 57 10.61 3.94 -3.20
C ILE A 57 11.44 2.69 -3.46
N LEU A 58 12.33 2.31 -2.53
CA LEU A 58 13.16 1.10 -2.64
C LEU A 58 12.31 -0.17 -2.65
N LYS A 59 11.26 -0.24 -1.82
CA LYS A 59 10.27 -1.32 -1.83
C LYS A 59 9.59 -1.46 -3.19
N HIS A 60 9.25 -0.34 -3.85
CA HIS A 60 8.54 -0.36 -5.12
C HIS A 60 9.44 -0.45 -6.35
N THR A 61 10.74 -0.15 -6.24
CA THR A 61 11.72 -0.23 -7.34
C THR A 61 12.33 -1.63 -7.41
N LYS A 62 11.86 -2.49 -8.32
CA LYS A 62 12.15 -3.94 -8.34
C LYS A 62 13.49 -4.29 -9.00
N THR A 63 14.59 -3.84 -8.39
CA THR A 63 15.97 -4.18 -8.81
C THR A 63 16.76 -4.85 -7.68
N GLU A 64 17.77 -5.65 -8.05
CA GLU A 64 18.68 -6.29 -7.08
C GLU A 64 19.40 -5.26 -6.20
N LEU A 65 19.74 -4.09 -6.76
CA LEU A 65 20.37 -3.02 -6.01
C LEU A 65 19.43 -2.45 -4.92
N ALA A 66 18.12 -2.39 -5.18
CA ALA A 66 17.16 -1.95 -4.18
C ALA A 66 17.13 -2.90 -2.99
N GLU A 67 17.16 -4.22 -3.24
CA GLU A 67 17.27 -5.23 -2.18
C GLU A 67 18.56 -5.06 -1.36
N GLN A 68 19.70 -4.83 -2.02
CA GLN A 68 20.98 -4.60 -1.35
C GLN A 68 20.93 -3.38 -0.44
N VAL A 69 20.40 -2.25 -0.93
CA VAL A 69 20.27 -1.02 -0.14
C VAL A 69 19.30 -1.24 1.05
N LEU A 70 18.20 -1.97 0.87
CA LEU A 70 17.28 -2.32 1.95
C LEU A 70 18.01 -3.11 3.05
N VAL A 71 18.79 -4.15 2.69
CA VAL A 71 19.59 -4.93 3.64
C VAL A 71 20.55 -4.03 4.42
N GLU A 72 21.25 -3.12 3.75
CA GLU A 72 22.18 -2.19 4.42
C GLU A 72 21.50 -1.22 5.38
N CYS A 73 20.20 -0.96 5.23
CA CYS A 73 19.46 -0.07 6.13
C CYS A 73 19.04 -0.76 7.43
N TYR A 74 18.96 -2.10 7.44
CA TYR A 74 18.42 -2.86 8.58
C TYR A 74 19.18 -2.59 9.88
N ASP A 75 20.52 -2.64 9.86
CA ASP A 75 21.34 -2.45 11.06
C ASP A 75 21.51 -0.98 11.47
N VAL A 76 21.08 -0.05 10.61
CA VAL A 76 21.24 1.40 10.82
C VAL A 76 20.00 2.00 11.47
N LEU A 77 18.81 1.49 11.11
CA LEU A 77 17.54 2.05 11.55
C LEU A 77 17.06 1.44 12.87
N GLU A 78 16.22 2.20 13.58
CA GLU A 78 15.51 1.72 14.76
C GLU A 78 14.34 0.78 14.37
N ASP A 79 13.64 0.24 15.37
CA ASP A 79 12.58 -0.77 15.24
C ASP A 79 11.59 -0.47 14.10
N ASP A 80 11.02 0.74 14.07
CA ASP A 80 10.05 1.15 13.05
C ASP A 80 10.65 1.14 11.63
N GLY A 81 11.92 1.54 11.50
CA GLY A 81 12.63 1.48 10.22
C GLY A 81 12.98 0.04 9.82
N LYS A 82 13.29 -0.83 10.78
CA LYS A 82 13.49 -2.27 10.52
C LYS A 82 12.22 -2.95 10.03
N GLU A 83 11.05 -2.58 10.56
CA GLU A 83 9.76 -3.06 10.05
C GLU A 83 9.58 -2.69 8.56
N MET A 84 9.86 -1.43 8.21
CA MET A 84 9.77 -0.97 6.82
C MET A 84 10.80 -1.62 5.89
N VAL A 85 12.02 -1.88 6.37
CA VAL A 85 13.03 -2.62 5.61
C VAL A 85 12.55 -4.05 5.31
N LEU A 86 12.00 -4.74 6.31
CA LEU A 86 11.46 -6.08 6.15
C LEU A 86 10.23 -6.10 5.22
N ASP A 87 9.36 -5.10 5.30
CA ASP A 87 8.27 -4.90 4.34
C ASP A 87 8.77 -4.71 2.91
N GLY A 88 9.84 -3.93 2.72
CA GLY A 88 10.54 -3.83 1.45
C GLY A 88 11.01 -5.20 0.96
N LEU A 89 11.86 -5.88 1.73
CA LEU A 89 12.49 -7.15 1.32
C LEU A 89 11.45 -8.26 1.06
N THR A 90 10.42 -8.35 1.89
CA THR A 90 9.33 -9.34 1.69
C THR A 90 8.50 -9.01 0.45
N SER A 91 8.25 -7.72 0.17
CA SER A 91 7.61 -7.25 -1.08
C SER A 91 8.46 -7.49 -2.34
N HIS A 92 9.77 -7.65 -2.20
CA HIS A 92 10.68 -8.08 -3.27
C HIS A 92 10.76 -9.60 -3.42
N PHE A 93 10.16 -10.36 -2.50
CA PHE A 93 10.35 -11.80 -2.38
C PHE A 93 11.83 -12.20 -2.17
N SER A 94 12.59 -11.34 -1.48
CA SER A 94 14.02 -11.49 -1.30
C SER A 94 14.38 -12.59 -0.30
N GLU A 95 15.33 -13.47 -0.64
CA GLU A 95 15.87 -14.43 0.32
C GLU A 95 16.66 -13.75 1.45
N HIS A 96 17.12 -12.52 1.27
CA HIS A 96 17.79 -11.75 2.31
C HIS A 96 16.88 -11.44 3.50
N ALA A 97 15.55 -11.48 3.31
CA ALA A 97 14.59 -11.27 4.39
C ALA A 97 14.70 -12.35 5.48
N PHE A 98 14.98 -13.61 5.14
CA PHE A 98 14.94 -14.71 6.12
C PHE A 98 15.84 -14.51 7.35
N PRO A 99 17.17 -14.31 7.22
CA PRO A 99 18.01 -14.09 8.39
C PRO A 99 17.63 -12.84 9.19
N LEU A 100 17.13 -11.80 8.53
CA LEU A 100 16.70 -10.56 9.19
C LEU A 100 15.37 -10.73 9.92
N ILE A 101 14.47 -11.59 9.44
CA ILE A 101 13.24 -11.96 10.15
C ILE A 101 13.58 -12.75 11.42
N GLU A 102 14.55 -13.67 11.37
CA GLU A 102 14.98 -14.41 12.56
C GLU A 102 15.61 -13.47 13.60
N ASP A 103 16.47 -12.53 13.18
CA ASP A 103 17.00 -11.47 14.05
C ASP A 103 15.87 -10.62 14.63
N PHE A 104 14.90 -10.25 13.79
CA PHE A 104 13.71 -9.51 14.19
C PHE A 104 12.98 -10.21 15.35
N ILE A 105 12.69 -11.49 15.17
CA ILE A 105 11.95 -12.27 16.16
C ILE A 105 12.75 -12.46 17.46
N ALA A 106 14.07 -12.69 17.36
CA ALA A 106 14.92 -12.98 18.50
C ALA A 106 15.06 -11.80 19.47
N ASN A 107 15.11 -10.57 18.95
CA ASN A 107 15.41 -9.37 19.73
C ASN A 107 14.17 -8.75 20.45
N LYS A 108 13.00 -9.40 20.39
CA LYS A 108 11.76 -9.00 21.11
C LYS A 108 11.40 -7.51 20.91
N TYR A 109 11.42 -7.06 19.66
CA TYR A 109 11.11 -5.69 19.24
C TYR A 109 9.71 -5.22 19.65
N ARG A 110 9.53 -3.89 19.65
CA ARG A 110 8.31 -3.21 20.13
C ARG A 110 7.67 -2.25 19.12
N GLY A 111 8.11 -2.28 17.87
CA GLY A 111 7.42 -1.54 16.81
C GLY A 111 5.97 -2.01 16.64
N ASN A 112 5.13 -1.11 16.15
CA ASN A 112 3.71 -1.36 15.87
C ASN A 112 3.28 -0.63 14.58
N VAL A 113 4.21 -0.42 13.64
CA VAL A 113 3.92 0.28 12.39
C VAL A 113 3.17 -0.67 11.45
N LEU A 114 3.63 -1.92 11.37
CA LEU A 114 3.10 -2.92 10.45
C LEU A 114 2.65 -4.20 11.16
N ASP A 115 1.68 -4.90 10.58
CA ASP A 115 1.30 -6.25 11.02
C ASP A 115 2.33 -7.28 10.52
N MET A 116 3.43 -7.39 11.26
CA MET A 116 4.57 -8.23 10.91
C MET A 116 4.21 -9.72 10.87
N GLU A 117 3.28 -10.18 11.73
CA GLU A 117 2.86 -11.58 11.75
C GLU A 117 2.09 -11.96 10.48
N GLU A 118 1.18 -11.10 10.01
CA GLU A 118 0.50 -11.29 8.73
C GLU A 118 1.49 -11.28 7.56
N MET A 119 2.39 -10.30 7.54
CA MET A 119 3.38 -10.15 6.49
C MET A 119 4.31 -11.36 6.40
N PHE A 120 4.87 -11.82 7.53
CA PHE A 120 5.75 -13.00 7.56
C PHE A 120 5.00 -14.26 7.16
N TYR A 121 3.76 -14.45 7.60
CA TYR A 121 2.95 -15.58 7.16
C TYR A 121 2.77 -15.59 5.64
N GLY A 122 2.37 -14.46 5.05
CA GLY A 122 2.22 -14.31 3.60
C GLY A 122 3.52 -14.63 2.86
N PHE A 123 4.62 -14.01 3.29
CA PHE A 123 5.94 -14.17 2.69
C PHE A 123 6.43 -15.63 2.73
N TYR A 124 6.45 -16.29 3.90
CA TYR A 124 6.89 -17.68 4.00
C TYR A 124 6.01 -18.64 3.21
N ARG A 125 4.70 -18.38 3.13
CA ARG A 125 3.77 -19.15 2.28
C ARG A 125 4.11 -19.02 0.80
N VAL A 126 4.32 -17.80 0.32
CA VAL A 126 4.66 -17.55 -1.10
C VAL A 126 6.02 -18.15 -1.46
N MET A 127 7.01 -17.99 -0.57
CA MET A 127 8.36 -18.53 -0.76
C MET A 127 8.46 -20.04 -0.50
N ASN A 128 7.34 -20.70 -0.18
CA ASN A 128 7.25 -22.12 0.12
C ASN A 128 8.28 -22.59 1.18
N ARG A 129 8.49 -21.78 2.23
CA ARG A 129 9.36 -22.10 3.37
C ARG A 129 8.53 -22.38 4.62
N GLN A 130 9.11 -23.16 5.53
CA GLN A 130 8.52 -23.45 6.84
C GLN A 130 9.23 -22.65 7.92
N HIS A 131 8.47 -22.26 8.94
CA HIS A 131 8.99 -21.60 10.13
C HIS A 131 8.25 -22.10 11.38
N PRO A 132 8.91 -22.26 12.55
CA PRO A 132 8.26 -22.76 13.75
C PRO A 132 7.04 -21.94 14.21
N GLN A 133 7.00 -20.64 13.89
CA GLN A 133 5.87 -19.76 14.25
C GLN A 133 4.74 -19.71 13.19
N MET A 134 4.81 -20.50 12.11
CA MET A 134 3.82 -20.47 11.03
C MET A 134 2.38 -20.62 11.53
N GLU A 135 2.11 -21.53 12.46
CA GLU A 135 0.77 -21.73 13.00
C GLU A 135 0.30 -20.55 13.86
N LYS A 136 1.22 -19.95 14.64
CA LYS A 136 0.94 -18.76 15.43
C LYS A 136 0.50 -17.62 14.51
N TRP A 137 1.30 -17.32 13.49
CA TRP A 137 0.99 -16.24 12.54
C TRP A 137 -0.30 -16.51 11.75
N ARG A 138 -0.56 -17.76 11.35
CA ARG A 138 -1.83 -18.14 10.70
C ARG A 138 -3.04 -17.83 11.57
N LEU A 139 -2.97 -18.16 12.86
CA LEU A 139 -4.05 -17.90 13.82
C LEU A 139 -4.26 -16.40 14.05
N HIS A 140 -3.18 -15.62 14.10
CA HIS A 140 -3.24 -14.16 14.19
C HIS A 140 -3.99 -13.56 13.00
N VAL A 141 -3.64 -13.94 11.76
CA VAL A 141 -4.33 -13.47 10.54
C VAL A 141 -5.82 -13.84 10.54
N ILE A 142 -6.17 -15.05 10.98
CA ILE A 142 -7.58 -15.47 11.08
C ILE A 142 -8.35 -14.61 12.08
N GLU A 143 -7.74 -14.30 13.22
CA GLU A 143 -8.37 -13.48 14.26
C GLU A 143 -8.52 -12.02 13.81
N GLN A 144 -7.52 -11.44 13.15
CA GLN A 144 -7.62 -10.10 12.56
C GLN A 144 -8.74 -10.02 11.53
N ASN A 145 -8.78 -10.95 10.58
CA ASN A 145 -9.85 -11.00 9.57
C ASN A 145 -11.25 -11.14 10.18
N ARG A 146 -11.38 -11.92 11.26
CA ARG A 146 -12.65 -12.02 12.00
C ARG A 146 -13.05 -10.69 12.62
N ARG A 147 -12.11 -9.97 13.24
CA ARG A 147 -12.37 -8.65 13.83
C ARG A 147 -12.81 -7.64 12.77
N PHE A 148 -12.10 -7.57 11.64
CA PHE A 148 -12.49 -6.68 10.54
C PHE A 148 -13.88 -7.01 9.97
N ALA A 149 -14.18 -8.29 9.75
CA ALA A 149 -15.52 -8.71 9.29
C ALA A 149 -16.64 -8.31 10.28
N GLN A 150 -16.40 -8.36 11.58
CA GLN A 150 -17.36 -7.92 12.60
C GLN A 150 -17.56 -6.39 12.62
N LEU A 151 -16.53 -5.61 12.27
CA LEU A 151 -16.61 -4.16 12.14
C LEU A 151 -17.36 -3.73 10.88
N ASP A 152 -17.20 -4.44 9.75
CA ASP A 152 -17.90 -4.14 8.51
C ASP A 152 -19.41 -4.36 8.62
N ASP A 153 -19.85 -5.41 9.33
CA ASP A 153 -21.28 -5.67 9.58
C ASP A 153 -21.93 -4.57 10.45
N GLN A 154 -21.22 -3.94 11.38
CA GLN A 154 -21.77 -2.86 12.21
C GLN A 154 -21.57 -1.46 11.63
N SER A 155 -20.51 -1.20 10.87
CA SER A 155 -20.17 0.14 10.39
C SER A 155 -20.87 0.47 9.06
N PHE A 156 -20.95 -0.48 8.13
CA PHE A 156 -21.56 -0.25 6.81
C PHE A 156 -23.08 -0.07 6.91
N LEU A 157 -23.77 -0.88 7.72
CA LEU A 157 -25.23 -0.79 7.91
C LEU A 157 -25.69 0.49 8.62
N ASN A 158 -24.83 1.12 9.44
CA ASN A 158 -25.16 2.34 10.19
C ASN A 158 -24.85 3.63 9.43
N LEU A 159 -23.97 3.57 8.42
CA LEU A 159 -23.62 4.70 7.54
C LEU A 159 -24.48 4.77 6.27
N LEU A 160 -25.14 3.67 5.90
CA LEU A 160 -26.12 3.70 4.81
C LEU A 160 -27.32 4.57 5.23
N PRO A 161 -27.65 5.64 4.48
CA PRO A 161 -28.92 6.31 4.66
C PRO A 161 -30.01 5.24 4.47
N LYS A 162 -30.96 5.15 5.40
CA LYS A 162 -32.16 4.31 5.20
C LYS A 162 -32.84 4.79 3.93
N THR A 163 -32.53 4.16 2.80
CA THR A 163 -33.13 4.51 1.53
C THR A 163 -34.60 4.09 1.62
N THR A 164 -35.47 5.06 1.84
CA THR A 164 -36.86 4.89 1.45
C THR A 164 -36.83 4.56 -0.04
N PRO A 165 -37.43 3.45 -0.49
CA PRO A 165 -37.46 3.14 -1.91
C PRO A 165 -38.06 4.33 -2.64
N VAL A 166 -37.27 4.95 -3.52
CA VAL A 166 -37.72 6.09 -4.32
C VAL A 166 -38.92 5.59 -5.11
N ALA A 167 -40.10 6.11 -4.80
CA ALA A 167 -41.31 5.83 -5.57
C ALA A 167 -41.10 6.45 -6.95
N SER A 168 -40.52 5.68 -7.88
CA SER A 168 -40.41 6.10 -9.27
C SER A 168 -41.83 6.26 -9.80
N VAL A 169 -42.22 7.48 -10.16
CA VAL A 169 -43.47 7.73 -10.86
C VAL A 169 -43.38 6.97 -12.19
N LYS A 170 -44.18 5.90 -12.32
CA LYS A 170 -44.27 5.14 -13.57
C LYS A 170 -44.93 6.03 -14.62
N ILE A 171 -44.13 6.68 -15.46
CA ILE A 171 -44.66 7.41 -16.62
C ILE A 171 -45.10 6.41 -17.69
N GLY A 172 -46.35 6.47 -18.11
CA GLY A 172 -46.89 5.60 -19.14
C GLY A 172 -46.29 5.95 -20.51
N ARG A 173 -46.00 4.94 -21.35
CA ARG A 173 -45.45 5.15 -22.71
C ARG A 173 -46.27 6.12 -23.58
N ASN A 174 -47.56 6.27 -23.32
CA ASN A 174 -48.46 7.15 -24.06
C ASN A 174 -48.69 8.52 -23.41
N ASP A 175 -48.16 8.76 -22.21
CA ASP A 175 -48.34 10.01 -21.47
C ASP A 175 -47.53 11.15 -22.10
N PRO A 176 -47.91 12.43 -21.87
CA PRO A 176 -47.12 13.57 -22.30
C PRO A 176 -45.69 13.48 -21.77
N CYS A 177 -44.71 13.74 -22.64
CA CYS A 177 -43.32 13.67 -22.27
C CYS A 177 -42.94 14.85 -21.36
N HIS A 178 -42.33 14.55 -20.22
CA HIS A 178 -41.97 15.54 -19.20
C HIS A 178 -40.91 16.57 -19.65
N CYS A 179 -40.28 16.38 -20.82
CA CYS A 179 -39.33 17.33 -21.40
C CYS A 179 -39.99 18.57 -22.03
N GLY A 180 -41.32 18.71 -21.93
CA GLY A 180 -42.06 19.87 -22.45
C GLY A 180 -42.28 19.87 -23.97
N SER A 181 -41.94 18.78 -24.66
CA SER A 181 -42.06 18.71 -26.12
C SER A 181 -43.49 18.62 -26.66
N GLY A 182 -44.48 18.43 -25.78
CA GLY A 182 -45.89 18.19 -26.14
C GLY A 182 -46.16 16.83 -26.80
N LYS A 183 -45.14 15.98 -27.00
CA LYS A 183 -45.26 14.65 -27.62
C LYS A 183 -45.49 13.57 -26.56
N LYS A 184 -46.04 12.41 -26.96
CA LYS A 184 -46.11 11.21 -26.10
C LYS A 184 -44.70 10.69 -25.76
N TYR A 185 -44.48 10.19 -24.54
CA TYR A 185 -43.18 9.74 -24.04
C TYR A 185 -42.46 8.78 -25.01
N LYS A 186 -43.15 7.75 -25.51
CA LYS A 186 -42.60 6.77 -26.46
C LYS A 186 -42.12 7.33 -27.81
N LYS A 187 -42.51 8.57 -28.15
CA LYS A 187 -42.12 9.24 -29.40
C LYS A 187 -41.08 10.35 -29.16
N CYS A 188 -40.64 10.54 -27.92
CA CYS A 188 -39.71 11.58 -27.52
C CYS A 188 -38.57 11.00 -26.68
N CYS A 189 -38.57 11.16 -25.35
CA CYS A 189 -37.50 10.67 -24.47
C CYS A 189 -37.52 9.15 -24.27
N GLY A 190 -38.67 8.49 -24.50
CA GLY A 190 -38.82 7.04 -24.42
C GLY A 190 -38.68 6.33 -25.77
N LYS A 191 -37.86 6.88 -26.68
CA LYS A 191 -37.49 6.23 -27.94
C LYS A 191 -36.56 5.05 -27.67
#